data_AF-A0A176EET4-F1
#
_entry.id   AF-A0A176EET4-F1
#
_cell.length_a   1.000
_cell.length_b   1.000
_cell.length_c   1.000
_cell.angle_alpha   90.00
_cell.angle_beta   90.00
_cell.angle_gamma   90.00
#
_symmetry.space_group_name_H-M   'P 1'
#
loop_
_entity.id
_entity.type
_entity.pdbx_description
1 polymer ?
#
loop_
_entity_poly.entity_id
_entity_poly.type
_entity_poly.pdbx_seq_one_letter_code
_entity_poly.pdbx_strand_id
1 'polypeptide(L)'
;MAEVDTDAILDDRRERRRLPLVGLLLSALYVGGVALYLFVQGQNPADLRLNELGDFLGGVSSPLAFLWLVLGFFQQSREIRLSGKALQLQASEMRRSVDEHRRLAGGGRAE
;
A
#
# COMPACT_ATOMS: atom_id res chain seq x y z
N MET A 1 9.43 -10.94 -26.65
CA MET A 1 9.41 -11.29 -25.21
C MET A 1 9.62 -10.09 -24.28
N ALA A 2 10.18 -8.96 -24.75
CA ALA A 2 10.41 -7.76 -23.91
C ALA A 2 9.18 -6.83 -23.72
N GLU A 3 8.16 -6.91 -24.58
CA GLU A 3 6.99 -6.03 -24.54
C GLU A 3 6.00 -6.39 -23.41
N VAL A 4 5.77 -7.69 -23.19
CA VAL A 4 4.89 -8.22 -22.12
C VAL A 4 5.40 -7.88 -20.71
N ASP A 5 6.71 -7.76 -20.51
CA ASP A 5 7.30 -7.40 -19.21
C ASP A 5 7.17 -5.89 -18.93
N THR A 6 7.18 -5.06 -19.98
CA THR A 6 7.05 -3.60 -19.85
C THR A 6 5.65 -3.21 -19.44
N ASP A 7 4.63 -3.76 -20.10
CA ASP A 7 3.22 -3.45 -19.79
C ASP A 7 2.84 -3.87 -18.37
N ALA A 8 3.31 -5.03 -17.90
CA ALA A 8 3.06 -5.53 -16.55
C ALA A 8 3.66 -4.61 -15.46
N ILE A 9 4.85 -4.05 -15.71
CA ILE A 9 5.50 -3.11 -14.78
C ILE A 9 4.80 -1.74 -14.77
N LEU A 10 4.30 -1.28 -15.91
CA LEU A 10 3.57 -0.01 -16.01
C LEU A 10 2.21 -0.09 -15.28
N ASP A 11 1.53 -1.23 -15.38
CA ASP A 11 0.22 -1.43 -14.75
C ASP A 11 0.34 -1.48 -13.21
N ASP A 12 1.36 -2.17 -12.67
CA ASP A 12 1.64 -2.21 -11.23
C ASP A 12 1.92 -0.82 -10.64
N ARG A 13 2.61 0.06 -11.40
CA ARG A 13 2.84 1.46 -10.99
C ARG A 13 1.57 2.30 -10.99
N ARG A 14 0.67 2.09 -11.96
CA ARG A 14 -0.64 2.76 -12.00
C ARG A 14 -1.51 2.33 -10.82
N GLU A 15 -1.59 1.03 -10.57
CA GLU A 15 -2.36 0.44 -9.46
C GLU A 15 -1.93 1.04 -8.10
N ARG A 16 -0.60 1.14 -7.88
CA ARG A 16 -0.01 1.72 -6.66
C ARG A 16 -0.41 3.16 -6.39
N ARG A 17 -0.53 3.97 -7.44
CA ARG A 17 -0.90 5.39 -7.31
C ARG A 17 -2.40 5.57 -7.17
N ARG A 18 -3.22 4.69 -7.75
CA ARG A 18 -4.69 4.79 -7.70
C ARG A 18 -5.25 4.55 -6.30
N LEU A 19 -4.75 3.54 -5.58
CA LEU A 19 -5.22 3.18 -4.24
C LEU A 19 -5.21 4.36 -3.23
N PRO A 20 -4.08 5.07 -3.00
CA PRO A 20 -4.05 6.21 -2.07
C PRO A 20 -4.86 7.40 -2.59
N LEU A 21 -4.97 7.59 -3.91
CA LEU A 21 -5.80 8.65 -4.50
C LEU A 21 -7.29 8.40 -4.27
N VAL A 22 -7.75 7.17 -4.42
CA VAL A 22 -9.14 6.78 -4.11
C VAL A 22 -9.41 6.96 -2.62
N GLY A 23 -8.49 6.53 -1.75
CA GLY A 23 -8.58 6.76 -0.31
C GLY A 23 -8.69 8.25 0.05
N LEU A 24 -7.87 9.10 -0.58
CA LEU A 24 -7.88 10.55 -0.38
C LEU A 24 -9.18 11.18 -0.90
N LEU A 25 -9.68 10.76 -2.06
CA LEU A 25 -10.94 11.24 -2.63
C LEU A 25 -12.14 10.85 -1.77
N LEU A 26 -12.20 9.59 -1.31
CA LEU A 26 -13.23 9.12 -0.37
C LEU A 26 -13.17 9.88 0.97
N SER A 27 -11.96 10.11 1.47
CA SER A 27 -11.73 10.90 2.70
C SER A 27 -12.22 12.35 2.52
N ALA A 28 -11.89 12.98 1.39
CA ALA A 28 -12.30 14.33 1.08
C ALA A 28 -13.82 14.45 0.90
N LEU A 29 -14.45 13.47 0.24
CA LEU A 29 -15.90 13.41 0.09
C LEU A 29 -16.59 13.23 1.45
N TYR A 30 -16.05 12.36 2.31
CA TYR A 30 -16.57 12.13 3.65
C TYR A 30 -16.47 13.38 4.52
N VAL A 31 -15.30 13.99 4.62
CA VAL A 31 -15.08 15.23 5.40
C VAL A 31 -15.91 16.38 4.83
N GLY A 32 -15.97 16.52 3.50
CA GLY A 32 -16.82 17.51 2.84
C GLY A 32 -18.31 17.30 3.13
N GLY A 33 -18.78 16.05 3.16
CA GLY A 33 -20.15 15.69 3.54
C GLY A 33 -20.46 16.02 4.99
N VAL A 34 -19.54 15.75 5.92
CA VAL A 34 -19.69 16.12 7.34
C VAL A 34 -19.72 17.64 7.50
N ALA A 35 -18.82 18.37 6.82
CA ALA A 35 -18.79 19.83 6.85
C ALA A 35 -20.08 20.44 6.27
N LEU A 36 -20.57 19.92 5.15
CA LEU A 36 -21.84 20.35 4.55
C LEU A 36 -23.03 20.06 5.47
N TYR A 37 -23.07 18.89 6.09
CA TYR A 37 -24.11 18.52 7.05
C TYR A 37 -24.15 19.49 8.23
N LEU A 38 -23.00 19.80 8.84
CA LEU A 38 -22.91 20.78 9.93
C LEU A 38 -23.35 22.17 9.50
N PHE A 39 -22.94 22.60 8.29
CA PHE A 39 -23.30 23.90 7.74
C PHE A 39 -24.82 24.03 7.51
N VAL A 40 -25.47 23.00 6.94
CA VAL A 40 -26.92 22.98 6.73
C VAL A 40 -27.68 22.94 8.06
N GLN A 41 -27.15 22.22 9.06
CA GLN A 41 -27.74 22.15 10.39
C GLN A 41 -27.59 23.47 11.18
N GLY A 42 -26.72 24.38 10.73
CA GLY A 42 -26.40 25.63 11.43
C GLY A 42 -25.69 25.41 12.77
N GLN A 43 -25.14 24.22 13.00
CA GLN A 43 -24.46 23.89 14.26
C GLN A 43 -22.98 24.21 14.14
N ASN A 44 -22.49 25.09 15.02
CA ASN A 44 -21.06 25.30 15.19
C ASN A 44 -20.52 24.31 16.23
N PRO A 45 -19.75 23.28 15.85
CA PRO A 45 -19.13 22.37 16.82
C PRO A 45 -18.13 23.10 17.72
N ALA A 46 -17.69 24.30 17.35
CA ALA A 46 -16.83 25.15 18.18
C ALA A 46 -17.52 25.72 19.43
N ASP A 47 -18.86 25.72 19.49
CA ASP A 47 -19.62 26.10 20.69
C ASP A 47 -19.81 24.93 21.68
N LEU A 48 -19.43 23.71 21.28
CA LEU A 48 -19.52 22.54 22.15
C LEU A 48 -18.51 22.60 23.30
N ARG A 49 -18.87 21.99 24.42
CA ARG A 49 -17.91 21.79 25.52
C ARG A 49 -16.74 20.94 25.03
N LEU A 50 -15.55 21.17 25.58
CA LEU A 50 -14.33 20.47 25.14
C LEU A 50 -14.46 18.94 25.13
N ASN A 51 -15.22 18.36 26.07
CA ASN A 51 -15.49 16.92 26.11
C ASN A 51 -16.37 16.44 24.94
N GLU A 52 -17.43 17.20 24.63
CA GLU A 52 -18.37 16.89 23.54
C GLU A 52 -17.73 17.11 22.16
N LEU A 53 -16.83 18.10 22.04
CA LEU A 53 -15.99 18.29 20.86
C LEU A 53 -15.06 17.08 20.65
N GLY A 54 -14.51 16.54 21.74
CA GLY A 54 -13.69 15.33 21.72
C GLY A 54 -14.47 14.11 21.23
N ASP A 55 -15.68 13.90 21.76
CA ASP A 55 -16.56 12.79 21.34
C ASP A 55 -16.97 12.93 19.87
N PHE A 56 -17.25 14.15 19.40
CA PHE A 56 -17.54 14.44 17.99
C PHE A 56 -16.35 14.14 17.08
N LEU A 57 -15.15 14.65 17.41
CA LEU A 57 -13.94 14.39 16.63
C LEU A 57 -13.58 12.90 16.60
N GLY A 58 -13.75 12.21 17.73
CA GLY A 58 -13.54 10.76 17.83
C GLY A 58 -14.53 9.99 16.95
N GLY A 59 -15.80 10.39 16.95
CA GLY A 59 -16.84 9.79 16.12
C GLY A 59 -16.58 9.97 14.62
N VAL A 60 -16.27 11.19 14.18
CA VAL A 60 -16.00 11.49 12.76
C VAL A 60 -14.65 10.94 12.30
N SER A 61 -13.63 10.91 13.17
CA SER A 61 -12.32 10.38 12.79
C SER A 61 -12.27 8.86 12.74
N SER A 62 -13.15 8.14 13.46
CA SER A 62 -13.09 6.68 13.54
C SER A 62 -13.24 5.99 12.17
N PRO A 63 -14.26 6.31 11.34
CA PRO A 63 -14.38 5.74 10.00
C PRO A 63 -13.21 6.10 9.08
N LEU A 64 -12.71 7.33 9.20
CA LEU A 64 -11.57 7.81 8.40
C LEU A 64 -10.29 7.05 8.76
N ALA A 65 -9.98 6.90 10.05
CA ALA A 65 -8.84 6.14 10.53
C ALA A 65 -8.93 4.66 10.10
N PHE A 66 -10.12 4.07 10.21
CA PHE A 66 -10.35 2.69 9.78
C PHE A 66 -10.13 2.51 8.27
N LEU A 67 -10.63 3.44 7.44
CA LEU A 67 -10.41 3.44 5.99
C LEU A 67 -8.90 3.40 5.66
N TRP A 68 -8.11 4.26 6.30
CA TRP A 68 -6.66 4.31 6.08
C TRP A 68 -5.92 3.08 6.60
N LEU A 69 -6.36 2.50 7.72
CA LEU A 69 -5.82 1.23 8.21
C LEU A 69 -6.01 0.10 7.20
N VAL A 70 -7.22 -0.05 6.67
CA VAL A 70 -7.53 -1.08 5.67
C VAL A 70 -6.72 -0.87 4.40
N LEU A 71 -6.63 0.39 3.93
CA LEU A 71 -5.86 0.73 2.74
C LEU A 71 -4.36 0.43 2.92
N GLY A 72 -3.81 0.80 4.08
CA GLY A 72 -2.43 0.51 4.46
C GLY A 72 -2.14 -0.99 4.53
N PHE A 73 -3.07 -1.77 5.08
CA PHE A 73 -2.94 -3.23 5.14
C PHE A 73 -2.86 -3.86 3.75
N PHE A 74 -3.68 -3.42 2.80
CA PHE A 74 -3.60 -3.89 1.41
C PHE A 74 -2.30 -3.48 0.73
N GLN A 75 -1.81 -2.27 0.99
CA GLN A 75 -0.54 -1.80 0.46
C GLN A 75 0.64 -2.62 0.98
N GLN A 76 0.69 -2.85 2.30
CA GLN A 76 1.70 -3.66 2.97
C GLN A 76 1.69 -5.11 2.48
N SER A 77 0.50 -5.71 2.33
CA SER A 77 0.35 -7.08 1.84
C SER A 77 0.91 -7.27 0.42
N ARG A 78 0.71 -6.27 -0.47
CA ARG A 78 1.30 -6.29 -1.82
C ARG A 78 2.83 -6.20 -1.78
N GLU A 79 3.37 -5.36 -0.90
CA GLU A 79 4.81 -5.21 -0.75
C GLU A 79 5.47 -6.50 -0.25
N ILE A 80 4.87 -7.18 0.74
CA ILE A 80 5.36 -8.48 1.24
C ILE A 80 5.41 -9.52 0.11
N ARG A 81 4.35 -9.61 -0.71
CA ARG A 81 4.31 -10.56 -1.83
C ARG A 81 5.42 -10.33 -2.84
N LEU A 82 5.72 -9.07 -3.15
CA LEU A 82 6.75 -8.72 -4.11
C LEU A 82 8.16 -8.97 -3.57
N SER A 83 8.40 -8.60 -2.31
CA SER A 83 9.66 -8.91 -1.62
C SER A 83 9.89 -10.42 -1.55
N GLY A 84 8.84 -11.21 -1.27
CA GLY A 84 8.90 -12.67 -1.28
C GLY A 84 9.29 -13.24 -2.66
N LYS A 85 8.71 -12.72 -3.74
CA LYS A 85 9.06 -13.12 -5.12
C LYS A 85 10.51 -12.77 -5.46
N ALA A 86 10.97 -11.57 -5.10
CA ALA A 86 12.34 -11.14 -5.33
C ALA A 86 13.35 -12.03 -4.59
N LEU A 87 13.05 -12.40 -3.34
CA LEU A 87 13.89 -13.30 -2.55
C LEU A 87 13.96 -14.71 -3.14
N GLN A 88 12.84 -15.24 -3.64
CA GLN A 88 12.83 -16.54 -4.34
C GLN A 88 13.68 -16.52 -5.62
N LEU A 89 13.59 -15.45 -6.41
CA LEU A 89 14.43 -15.27 -7.59
C LEU A 89 15.92 -15.19 -7.20
N GLN A 90 16.26 -14.40 -6.19
CA GLN A 90 17.63 -14.29 -5.68
C GLN A 90 18.16 -15.64 -5.19
N ALA A 91 17.35 -16.42 -4.47
CA ALA A 91 17.71 -17.77 -4.03
C ALA A 91 17.95 -18.72 -5.21
N SER A 92 17.16 -18.61 -6.27
CA SER A 92 17.34 -19.42 -7.49
C SER A 92 18.63 -19.07 -8.23
N GLU A 93 18.98 -17.80 -8.33
CA GLU A 93 20.23 -17.35 -8.95
C GLU A 93 21.46 -17.76 -8.11
N MET A 94 21.38 -17.68 -6.79
CA MET A 94 22.45 -18.18 -5.90
C MET A 94 22.69 -19.67 -6.09
N ARG A 95 21.63 -20.48 -6.23
CA ARG A 95 21.76 -21.93 -6.49
C ARG A 95 22.47 -22.20 -7.82
N ARG A 96 22.09 -21.49 -8.88
CA ARG A 96 22.75 -21.60 -10.20
C ARG A 96 24.23 -21.21 -10.12
N SER A 97 24.54 -20.13 -9.42
CA SER A 97 25.93 -19.69 -9.21
C SER A 97 26.76 -20.75 -8.48
N VAL A 98 26.21 -21.37 -7.43
CA VAL A 98 26.87 -22.48 -6.72
C VAL A 98 27.10 -23.69 -7.62
N ASP A 99 26.11 -24.05 -8.44
CA ASP A 99 26.23 -25.18 -9.37
C ASP A 99 27.29 -24.92 -10.45
N GLU A 100 27.38 -23.70 -10.98
CA GLU A 100 28.45 -23.32 -11.92
C GLU A 100 29.83 -23.32 -11.25
N HIS A 101 29.95 -22.81 -10.03
CA HIS A 101 31.21 -22.89 -9.29
C HIS A 101 31.63 -24.33 -9.00
N ARG A 102 30.69 -25.24 -8.69
CA ARG A 102 30.98 -26.67 -8.56
C ARG A 102 31.46 -27.30 -9.85
N ARG A 103 30.87 -26.95 -10.99
CA ARG A 103 31.29 -27.44 -12.32
C ARG A 103 32.72 -27.01 -12.63
N LEU A 104 33.04 -25.73 -12.40
CA LEU A 104 34.40 -25.20 -12.59
C LEU A 104 35.42 -25.87 -11.66
N ALA A 105 35.07 -26.07 -10.38
CA ALA A 105 35.94 -26.75 -9.41
C ALA A 105 36.14 -28.25 -9.70
N GLY A 106 35.16 -28.91 -10.35
CA GLY A 106 35.26 -30.30 -10.79
C GLY A 106 36.05 -30.46 -12.10
N GLY A 107 35.92 -29.53 -13.03
CA GLY A 107 36.65 -29.53 -14.30
C GLY A 107 38.16 -29.29 -14.15
N GLY A 108 38.57 -28.48 -13.17
CA GLY A 108 39.99 -28.19 -12.90
C GLY A 108 40.80 -29.33 -12.24
N ARG A 109 40.21 -30.51 -12.03
CA ARG A 109 40.90 -31.68 -11.41
C ARG A 109 41.13 -32.83 -12.40
N ALA A 110 40.79 -32.64 -13.67
CA ALA A 110 40.86 -33.66 -14.72
C ALA A 110 42.03 -33.47 -15.71
N GLU A 111 42.96 -32.54 -15.43
CA GLU A 111 44.25 -32.39 -16.12
C GLU A 111 45.39 -32.77 -15.17
#